data_AF-A0A369VZ77-F1
#
_entry.id   AF-A0A369VZ77-F1
#
_cell.length_a   1.000
_cell.length_b   1.000
_cell.length_c   1.000
_cell.angle_alpha   90.00
_cell.angle_beta   90.00
_cell.angle_gamma   90.00
#
_symmetry.space_group_name_H-M   'P 1'
#
loop_
_entity.id
_entity.type
_entity.pdbx_description
1 polymer ?
#
loop_
_entity_poly.entity_id
_entity_poly.type
_entity_poly.pdbx_seq_one_letter_code
_entity_poly.pdbx_strand_id
1 'polypeptide(L)'
;MQWRLNSALLSRSIRRLRRSRGGTWTARLCARASTLATRIRFGILEDEPIWLTSEDVAEIHDEQLELHGGLPGYKDPGLVESAVNNPIMSYMYGEQRDILALAIRLCFAIVKNHGFNDGNKRTAAFAMIEFLAINGYDLFVPDDEPETPLLGQWVERLAAGAYDEYQMYDRLEHFLQLAD
;
A
#
# COMPACT_ATOMS: atom_id res chain seq x y z
N MET A 1 9.54 -3.00 -20.43
CA MET A 1 9.14 -4.14 -19.58
C MET A 1 7.94 -3.71 -18.76
N GLN A 2 6.74 -4.09 -19.19
CA GLN A 2 5.49 -3.46 -18.77
C GLN A 2 5.12 -3.88 -17.34
N TRP A 3 5.11 -2.93 -16.39
CA TRP A 3 4.39 -3.07 -15.13
C TRP A 3 2.89 -3.03 -15.44
N ARG A 4 2.36 -4.16 -15.91
CA ARG A 4 0.92 -4.40 -15.79
C ARG A 4 0.72 -4.88 -14.37
N LEU A 5 0.03 -4.07 -13.55
CA LEU A 5 -0.73 -4.56 -12.40
C LEU A 5 -1.83 -5.51 -12.90
N ASN A 6 -1.43 -6.64 -13.49
CA ASN A 6 -2.28 -7.80 -13.55
C ASN A 6 -2.37 -8.30 -12.12
N SER A 7 -3.55 -8.73 -11.71
CA SER A 7 -3.86 -9.50 -10.49
C SER A 7 -2.93 -10.69 -10.17
N ALA A 8 -1.92 -10.95 -11.01
CA ALA A 8 -0.87 -11.94 -10.87
C ALA A 8 0.36 -11.47 -10.03
N LEU A 9 0.46 -10.17 -9.71
CA LEU A 9 1.56 -9.59 -8.91
C LEU A 9 1.17 -9.27 -7.46
N LEU A 10 -0.08 -9.53 -7.08
CA LEU A 10 -0.51 -9.52 -5.68
C LEU A 10 0.17 -10.70 -4.97
N SER A 11 0.50 -10.51 -3.69
CA SER A 11 1.24 -11.52 -2.91
C SER A 11 0.56 -12.90 -2.99
N ARG A 12 1.30 -13.97 -2.69
CA ARG A 12 0.69 -15.31 -2.57
C ARG A 12 -0.51 -15.31 -1.60
N SER A 13 -0.52 -14.39 -0.64
CA SER A 13 -1.57 -14.23 0.37
C SER A 13 -2.87 -13.65 -0.21
N ILE A 14 -2.81 -12.72 -1.18
CA ILE A 14 -4.01 -12.30 -1.93
C ILE A 14 -4.56 -13.39 -2.87
N ARG A 15 -3.71 -14.21 -3.49
CA ARG A 15 -4.20 -15.34 -4.32
C ARG A 15 -5.01 -16.35 -3.49
N ARG A 16 -4.70 -16.48 -2.20
CA ARG A 16 -5.41 -17.36 -1.27
C ARG A 16 -6.76 -16.77 -0.86
N LEU A 17 -6.84 -15.46 -0.62
CA LEU A 17 -8.08 -14.76 -0.25
C LEU A 17 -9.06 -14.60 -1.43
N ARG A 18 -8.57 -14.35 -2.64
CA ARG A 18 -9.44 -14.28 -3.85
C ARG A 18 -10.07 -15.62 -4.25
N ARG A 19 -9.48 -16.77 -3.87
CA ARG A 19 -10.01 -18.10 -4.22
C ARG A 19 -11.13 -18.60 -3.31
N SER A 20 -11.28 -18.07 -2.09
CA SER A 20 -12.28 -18.58 -1.12
C SER A 20 -13.68 -17.97 -1.28
N ARG A 21 -13.85 -16.92 -2.10
CA ARG A 21 -15.13 -16.26 -2.32
C ARG A 21 -15.53 -16.30 -3.80
N GLY A 22 -15.99 -17.46 -4.24
CA GLY A 22 -16.72 -17.60 -5.50
C GLY A 22 -18.07 -16.89 -5.40
N GLY A 23 -18.19 -15.74 -6.06
CA GLY A 23 -19.45 -15.01 -6.22
C GLY A 23 -19.35 -14.11 -7.44
N THR A 24 -20.17 -14.40 -8.45
CA THR A 24 -20.33 -13.57 -9.64
C THR A 24 -20.98 -12.23 -9.26
N TRP A 25 -20.24 -11.13 -9.32
CA TRP A 25 -20.80 -9.79 -9.19
C TRP A 25 -20.89 -9.15 -10.57
N THR A 26 -22.05 -9.35 -11.21
CA THR A 26 -22.36 -8.73 -12.50
C THR A 26 -22.65 -7.24 -12.32
N ALA A 27 -21.89 -6.41 -13.04
CA ALA A 27 -22.32 -5.21 -13.75
C ALA A 27 -23.39 -4.32 -13.07
N ARG A 28 -22.94 -3.30 -12.34
CA ARG A 28 -23.56 -1.96 -12.31
C ARG A 28 -22.69 -1.02 -11.49
N LEU A 29 -21.85 -0.21 -12.14
CA LEU A 29 -21.51 1.18 -11.74
C LEU A 29 -20.48 1.85 -12.70
N CYS A 30 -20.49 1.54 -13.99
CA CYS A 30 -19.95 2.49 -14.98
C CYS A 30 -20.99 3.58 -15.26
N ALA A 31 -21.05 4.63 -14.43
CA ALA A 31 -21.58 5.94 -14.82
C ALA A 31 -21.35 7.03 -13.74
N ARG A 32 -20.43 7.96 -14.05
CA ARG A 32 -20.36 9.38 -13.60
C ARG A 32 -20.41 9.68 -12.09
N ALA A 33 -19.33 10.25 -11.56
CA ALA A 33 -19.43 11.25 -10.47
C ALA A 33 -18.22 12.21 -10.45
N SER A 34 -18.23 13.18 -11.35
CA SER A 34 -17.44 14.41 -11.24
C SER A 34 -18.13 15.38 -10.27
N THR A 35 -17.88 15.25 -8.97
CA THR A 35 -18.27 16.28 -7.99
C THR A 35 -17.29 16.30 -6.82
N LEU A 36 -16.77 17.49 -6.49
CA LEU A 36 -15.82 17.75 -5.40
C LEU A 36 -16.31 17.21 -4.04
N ALA A 37 -17.63 17.11 -3.83
CA ALA A 37 -18.24 16.58 -2.61
C ALA A 37 -18.13 15.04 -2.47
N THR A 38 -18.03 14.30 -3.58
CA THR A 38 -17.75 12.85 -3.58
C THR A 38 -16.29 12.59 -3.20
N ARG A 39 -15.39 13.52 -3.57
CA ARG A 39 -13.98 13.52 -3.16
C ARG A 39 -13.79 13.67 -1.65
N ILE A 40 -14.68 14.38 -0.95
CA ILE A 40 -14.59 14.60 0.51
C ILE A 40 -14.85 13.31 1.32
N ARG A 41 -15.50 12.29 0.73
CA ARG A 41 -15.72 10.98 1.40
C ARG A 41 -14.94 9.82 0.78
N PHE A 42 -14.31 10.01 -0.37
CA PHE A 42 -13.62 8.92 -1.04
C PHE A 42 -12.33 8.60 -0.27
N GLY A 43 -12.33 7.47 0.44
CA GLY A 43 -11.22 7.03 1.29
C GLY A 43 -11.48 7.15 2.79
N ILE A 44 -12.48 7.92 3.24
CA ILE A 44 -12.84 7.97 4.66
C ILE A 44 -13.55 6.68 5.06
N LEU A 45 -12.98 5.97 6.02
CA LEU A 45 -13.49 4.71 6.52
C LEU A 45 -14.63 4.93 7.52
N GLU A 46 -15.77 4.30 7.26
CA GLU A 46 -16.90 4.21 8.19
C GLU A 46 -16.72 3.06 9.20
N ASP A 47 -16.05 1.99 8.76
CA ASP A 47 -15.73 0.79 9.55
C ASP A 47 -14.21 0.66 9.80
N GLU A 48 -13.81 -0.25 10.69
CA GLU A 48 -12.39 -0.55 10.90
C GLU A 48 -11.77 -1.23 9.67
N PRO A 49 -10.60 -0.77 9.17
CA PRO A 49 -9.96 -1.41 8.04
C PRO A 49 -9.36 -2.75 8.43
N ILE A 50 -9.12 -3.59 7.43
CA ILE A 50 -8.35 -4.81 7.58
C ILE A 50 -6.87 -4.42 7.63
N TRP A 51 -6.23 -4.72 8.75
CA TRP A 51 -4.82 -4.41 8.99
C TRP A 51 -3.90 -5.53 8.51
N LEU A 52 -2.75 -5.14 7.95
CA LEU A 52 -1.63 -6.07 7.75
C LEU A 52 -0.98 -6.38 9.09
N THR A 53 -0.52 -7.61 9.26
CA THR A 53 0.33 -8.02 10.39
C THR A 53 1.80 -7.82 10.06
N SER A 54 2.68 -7.88 11.07
CA SER A 54 4.13 -7.91 10.85
C SER A 54 4.57 -9.14 10.05
N GLU A 55 3.84 -10.26 10.18
CA GLU A 55 4.05 -11.47 9.38
C GLU A 55 3.71 -11.22 7.90
N ASP A 56 2.57 -10.58 7.60
CA ASP A 56 2.21 -10.21 6.22
C ASP A 56 3.28 -9.30 5.58
N VAL A 57 3.79 -8.32 6.34
CA VAL A 57 4.86 -7.42 5.87
C VAL A 57 6.17 -8.19 5.64
N ALA A 58 6.46 -9.21 6.44
CA ALA A 58 7.61 -10.08 6.25
C ALA A 58 7.48 -10.95 5.00
N GLU A 59 6.30 -11.50 4.75
CA GLU A 59 6.01 -12.25 3.52
C GLU A 59 6.20 -11.37 2.29
N ILE A 60 5.68 -10.14 2.32
CA ILE A 60 5.89 -9.15 1.26
C ILE A 60 7.39 -8.90 1.06
N HIS A 61 8.14 -8.70 2.14
CA HIS A 61 9.59 -8.49 2.08
C HIS A 61 10.31 -9.66 1.40
N ASP A 62 10.03 -10.88 1.81
CA ASP A 62 10.68 -12.08 1.26
C ASP A 62 10.35 -12.26 -0.23
N GLU A 63 9.10 -12.01 -0.63
CA GLU A 63 8.70 -11.98 -2.05
C GLU A 63 9.47 -10.92 -2.85
N GLN A 64 9.66 -9.72 -2.29
CA GLN A 64 10.45 -8.67 -2.96
C GLN A 64 11.93 -9.04 -3.11
N LEU A 65 12.51 -9.74 -2.14
CA LEU A 65 13.89 -10.22 -2.24
C LEU A 65 14.03 -11.36 -3.24
N GLU A 66 13.05 -12.26 -3.33
CA GLU A 66 13.04 -13.32 -4.35
C GLU A 66 13.04 -12.73 -5.78
N LEU A 67 12.28 -11.66 -5.99
CA LEU A 67 12.14 -11.03 -7.31
C LEU A 67 13.30 -10.11 -7.70
N HIS A 68 13.89 -9.41 -6.72
CA HIS A 68 14.81 -8.30 -7.00
C HIS A 68 16.18 -8.46 -6.34
N GLY A 69 16.39 -9.50 -5.54
CA GLY A 69 17.60 -9.70 -4.75
C GLY A 69 17.74 -8.72 -3.57
N GLY A 70 18.72 -8.99 -2.73
CA GLY A 70 19.05 -8.22 -1.53
C GLY A 70 19.44 -9.12 -0.36
N LEU A 71 19.74 -8.53 0.79
CA LEU A 71 20.13 -9.26 1.98
C LEU A 71 18.88 -9.67 2.79
N PRO A 72 18.60 -10.98 2.99
CA PRO A 72 17.44 -11.42 3.74
C PRO A 72 17.54 -11.16 5.24
N GLY A 73 16.39 -11.30 5.90
CA GLY A 73 16.27 -11.27 7.35
C GLY A 73 16.09 -9.87 7.94
N TYR A 74 15.80 -9.88 9.23
CA TYR A 74 15.57 -8.69 10.01
C TYR A 74 16.88 -8.05 10.47
N LYS A 75 16.87 -6.72 10.48
CA LYS A 75 17.78 -5.94 11.32
C LYS A 75 17.25 -5.91 12.75
N ASP A 76 15.95 -5.64 12.91
CA ASP A 76 15.22 -5.68 14.17
C ASP A 76 13.72 -5.93 13.90
N PRO A 77 13.19 -7.10 14.29
CA PRO A 77 11.76 -7.40 14.13
C PRO A 77 10.83 -6.42 14.85
N GLY A 78 11.25 -5.87 15.99
CA GLY A 78 10.46 -4.91 16.76
C GLY A 78 10.24 -3.59 16.01
N LEU A 79 11.16 -3.22 15.11
CA LEU A 79 11.02 -2.06 14.24
C LEU A 79 9.96 -2.28 13.15
N VAL A 80 9.78 -3.51 12.68
CA VAL A 80 8.72 -3.88 11.73
C VAL A 80 7.36 -3.88 12.42
N GLU A 81 7.27 -4.50 13.60
CA GLU A 81 6.05 -4.49 14.42
C GLU A 81 5.63 -3.07 14.79
N SER A 82 6.58 -2.22 15.19
CA SER A 82 6.33 -0.81 15.47
C SER A 82 5.80 -0.06 14.24
N ALA A 83 6.30 -0.38 13.04
CA ALA A 83 5.86 0.27 11.81
C ALA A 83 4.40 -0.10 11.47
N VAL A 84 4.03 -1.37 11.62
CA VAL A 84 2.66 -1.87 11.41
C VAL A 84 1.67 -1.29 12.41
N ASN A 85 2.07 -1.15 13.68
CA ASN A 85 1.23 -0.56 14.72
C ASN A 85 0.99 0.95 14.55
N ASN A 86 1.84 1.66 13.81
CA ASN A 86 1.74 3.10 13.65
C ASN A 86 0.40 3.58 13.01
N PRO A 87 -0.03 3.08 11.83
CA PRO A 87 -1.33 3.44 11.26
C PRO A 87 -2.51 2.96 12.12
N ILE A 88 -2.38 1.80 12.80
CA ILE A 88 -3.41 1.28 13.72
C ILE A 88 -3.65 2.28 14.85
N MET A 89 -2.59 2.75 15.51
CA MET A 89 -2.69 3.74 16.58
C MET A 89 -3.31 5.04 16.08
N SER A 90 -2.88 5.54 14.92
CA SER A 90 -3.43 6.77 14.34
C SER A 90 -4.94 6.66 14.06
N TYR A 91 -5.41 5.50 13.60
CA TYR A 91 -6.84 5.23 13.45
C TYR A 91 -7.58 5.11 14.79
N MET A 92 -7.02 4.36 15.75
CA MET A 92 -7.67 4.11 17.04
C MET A 92 -7.83 5.38 17.87
N TYR A 93 -6.86 6.29 17.81
CA TYR A 93 -6.93 7.59 18.48
C TYR A 93 -7.73 8.64 17.68
N GLY A 94 -8.27 8.28 16.51
CA GLY A 94 -9.10 9.16 15.69
C GLY A 94 -8.34 10.28 14.99
N GLU A 95 -7.02 10.18 14.89
CA GLU A 95 -6.18 11.15 14.17
C GLU A 95 -6.36 11.03 12.65
N GLN A 96 -6.59 9.81 12.17
CA GLN A 96 -6.75 9.54 10.75
C GLN A 96 -7.87 8.53 10.48
N ARG A 97 -8.69 8.80 9.47
CA ARG A 97 -9.76 7.91 8.97
C ARG A 97 -9.65 7.63 7.48
N ASP A 98 -8.78 8.34 6.77
CA ASP A 98 -8.56 8.15 5.35
C ASP A 98 -7.67 6.92 5.08
N ILE A 99 -8.16 5.98 4.28
CA ILE A 99 -7.48 4.72 3.95
C ILE A 99 -6.15 4.96 3.24
N LEU A 100 -6.06 5.95 2.35
CA LEU A 100 -4.84 6.27 1.62
C LEU A 100 -3.83 6.92 2.57
N ALA A 101 -4.28 7.82 3.45
CA ALA A 101 -3.40 8.38 4.46
C ALA A 101 -2.86 7.31 5.42
N LEU A 102 -3.69 6.35 5.84
CA LEU A 102 -3.25 5.20 6.64
C LEU A 102 -2.24 4.32 5.88
N ALA A 103 -2.46 4.09 4.60
CA ALA A 103 -1.54 3.33 3.74
C ALA A 103 -0.18 4.04 3.59
N ILE A 104 -0.20 5.36 3.37
CA ILE A 104 1.01 6.18 3.28
C ILE A 104 1.75 6.19 4.62
N ARG A 105 1.01 6.27 5.73
CA ARG A 105 1.60 6.21 7.07
C ARG A 105 2.31 4.89 7.35
N LEU A 106 1.71 3.77 6.93
CA LEU A 106 2.37 2.46 6.95
C LEU A 106 3.66 2.46 6.14
N CYS A 107 3.60 2.94 4.88
CA CYS A 107 4.76 3.04 4.00
C CYS A 107 5.87 3.87 4.64
N PHE A 108 5.54 5.06 5.15
CA PHE A 108 6.48 5.96 5.80
C PHE A 108 7.14 5.31 7.01
N ALA A 109 6.36 4.65 7.87
CA ALA A 109 6.87 3.99 9.06
C ALA A 109 7.84 2.85 8.72
N ILE A 110 7.53 2.01 7.71
CA ILE A 110 8.43 0.93 7.26
C ILE A 110 9.74 1.51 6.72
N VAL A 111 9.65 2.56 5.88
CA VAL A 111 10.83 3.24 5.34
C VAL A 111 11.67 3.82 6.47
N LYS A 112 11.08 4.53 7.44
CA LYS A 112 11.84 5.20 8.51
C LYS A 112 12.45 4.22 9.52
N ASN A 113 11.69 3.20 9.90
CA ASN A 113 12.14 2.27 10.93
C ASN A 113 13.26 1.36 10.42
N HIS A 114 13.32 1.05 9.12
CA HIS A 114 14.38 0.23 8.53
C HIS A 114 14.60 -1.10 9.28
N GLY A 115 13.50 -1.84 9.54
CA GLY A 115 13.52 -3.08 10.34
C GLY A 115 14.13 -4.30 9.64
N PHE A 116 14.29 -4.26 8.31
CA PHE A 116 14.94 -5.31 7.53
C PHE A 116 16.39 -4.97 7.16
N ASN A 117 17.20 -5.99 6.87
CA ASN A 117 18.59 -5.82 6.45
C ASN A 117 18.73 -5.09 5.10
N ASP A 118 17.83 -5.37 4.17
CA ASP A 118 17.69 -4.70 2.88
C ASP A 118 16.19 -4.68 2.51
N GLY A 119 15.81 -4.19 1.33
CA GLY A 119 14.45 -4.31 0.81
C GLY A 119 13.43 -3.32 1.38
N ASN A 120 13.72 -2.64 2.49
CA ASN A 120 12.78 -1.77 3.22
C ASN A 120 11.92 -0.85 2.34
N LYS A 121 12.50 -0.13 1.37
CA LYS A 121 11.75 0.75 0.46
C LYS A 121 10.77 -0.01 -0.45
N ARG A 122 11.21 -1.16 -0.96
CA ARG A 122 10.38 -2.05 -1.81
C ARG A 122 9.26 -2.66 -0.98
N THR A 123 9.59 -3.20 0.19
CA THR A 123 8.60 -3.71 1.15
C THR A 123 7.56 -2.66 1.51
N ALA A 124 7.98 -1.42 1.79
CA ALA A 124 7.06 -0.33 2.13
C ALA A 124 6.08 -0.01 1.00
N ALA A 125 6.57 0.09 -0.25
CA ALA A 125 5.74 0.34 -1.41
C ALA A 125 4.69 -0.76 -1.61
N PHE A 126 5.11 -2.03 -1.52
CA PHE A 126 4.20 -3.16 -1.69
C PHE A 126 3.25 -3.35 -0.49
N ALA A 127 3.68 -3.09 0.74
CA ALA A 127 2.81 -3.10 1.91
C ALA A 127 1.70 -2.04 1.81
N MET A 128 2.01 -0.86 1.26
CA MET A 128 1.01 0.17 0.98
C MET A 128 -0.02 -0.30 -0.05
N ILE A 129 0.44 -0.89 -1.16
CA ILE A 129 -0.44 -1.41 -2.21
C ILE A 129 -1.30 -2.55 -1.66
N GLU A 130 -0.71 -3.49 -0.93
CA GLU A 130 -1.39 -4.65 -0.37
C GLU A 130 -2.45 -4.21 0.65
N PHE A 131 -2.13 -3.26 1.53
CA PHE A 131 -3.07 -2.70 2.50
C PHE A 131 -4.28 -2.05 1.82
N LEU A 132 -4.06 -1.29 0.73
CA LEU A 132 -5.17 -0.74 -0.07
C LEU A 132 -6.01 -1.87 -0.70
N ALA A 133 -5.36 -2.86 -1.31
CA ALA A 133 -6.01 -3.95 -2.02
C ALA A 133 -6.90 -4.81 -1.12
N ILE A 134 -6.43 -5.18 0.08
CA ILE A 134 -7.23 -5.97 1.03
C ILE A 134 -8.43 -5.17 1.58
N ASN A 135 -8.38 -3.84 1.51
CA ASN A 135 -9.46 -2.93 1.89
C ASN A 135 -10.35 -2.52 0.70
N GLY A 136 -10.20 -3.16 -0.47
CA GLY A 136 -11.05 -2.92 -1.64
C GLY A 136 -10.68 -1.68 -2.46
N TYR A 137 -9.44 -1.21 -2.34
CA TYR A 137 -8.92 -0.10 -3.14
C TYR A 137 -7.76 -0.55 -4.02
N ASP A 138 -7.76 -0.12 -5.27
CA ASP A 138 -6.65 -0.28 -6.18
C ASP A 138 -5.88 1.05 -6.32
N LEU A 139 -4.55 0.96 -6.34
CA LEU A 139 -3.66 2.09 -6.57
C LEU A 139 -3.01 1.94 -7.95
N PHE A 140 -3.54 2.64 -8.94
CA PHE A 140 -3.06 2.57 -10.33
C PHE A 140 -2.12 3.72 -10.64
N VAL A 141 -0.85 3.61 -10.25
CA VAL A 141 0.19 4.55 -10.65
C VAL A 141 0.73 4.12 -12.02
N PRO A 142 0.53 4.90 -13.09
CA PRO A 142 1.10 4.56 -14.40
C PRO A 142 2.61 4.70 -14.34
N ASP A 143 3.32 3.71 -14.89
CA ASP A 143 4.76 3.82 -15.09
C ASP A 143 5.04 4.54 -16.41
N ASP A 144 5.66 5.71 -16.31
CA ASP A 144 6.16 6.48 -17.44
C ASP A 144 7.39 5.83 -18.06
N GLU A 145 8.25 5.23 -17.21
CA GLU A 145 9.42 4.44 -17.62
C GLU A 145 9.48 3.10 -16.87
N PRO A 146 9.61 1.97 -17.57
CA PRO A 146 9.59 0.64 -16.94
C PRO A 146 10.80 0.37 -16.02
N GLU A 147 11.85 1.18 -16.12
CA GLU A 147 13.09 1.06 -15.36
C GLU A 147 13.04 1.84 -14.03
N THR A 148 12.11 2.79 -13.89
CA THR A 148 12.01 3.74 -12.79
C THR A 148 10.54 4.05 -12.47
N PRO A 149 9.78 3.07 -11.95
CA PRO A 149 8.36 3.26 -11.68
C PRO A 149 8.11 4.49 -10.81
N LEU A 150 7.13 5.34 -11.18
CA LEU A 150 6.86 6.62 -10.52
C LEU A 150 6.67 6.47 -9.01
N LEU A 151 6.00 5.39 -8.60
CA LEU A 151 5.81 5.06 -7.19
C LEU A 151 7.15 4.81 -6.48
N GLY A 152 8.06 4.06 -7.11
CA GLY A 152 9.39 3.81 -6.58
C GLY A 152 10.19 5.11 -6.39
N GLN A 153 10.10 6.04 -7.34
CA GLN A 153 10.73 7.35 -7.22
C GLN A 153 10.15 8.18 -6.06
N TRP A 154 8.84 8.15 -5.84
CA TRP A 154 8.22 8.87 -4.73
C TRP A 154 8.58 8.27 -3.37
N VAL A 155 8.64 6.94 -3.26
CA VAL A 155 9.12 6.27 -2.04
C VAL A 155 10.61 6.55 -1.78
N GLU A 156 11.43 6.66 -2.83
CA GLU A 156 12.83 7.09 -2.69
C GLU A 156 12.91 8.50 -2.09
N ARG A 157 12.08 9.43 -2.58
CA ARG A 157 12.03 10.81 -2.07
C ARG A 157 11.53 10.87 -0.63
N LEU A 158 10.59 10.00 -0.26
CA LEU A 158 10.12 9.83 1.12
C LEU A 158 11.28 9.37 2.03
N ALA A 159 12.05 8.36 1.58
CA ALA A 159 13.20 7.84 2.30
C ALA A 159 14.31 8.90 2.48
N ALA A 160 14.57 9.68 1.42
CA ALA A 160 15.52 10.79 1.45
C ALA A 160 15.05 11.98 2.31
N GLY A 161 13.81 11.96 2.84
CA GLY A 161 13.21 13.08 3.58
C GLY A 161 12.89 14.28 2.69
N ALA A 162 12.92 14.10 1.36
CA ALA A 162 12.51 15.11 0.40
C ALA A 162 10.99 15.23 0.31
N TYR A 163 10.26 14.16 0.68
CA TYR A 163 8.81 14.15 0.85
C TYR A 163 8.38 13.77 2.27
N ASP A 164 7.27 14.36 2.71
CA ASP A 164 6.49 13.93 3.88
C ASP A 164 5.21 13.17 3.46
N GLU A 165 4.45 12.71 4.46
CA GLU A 165 3.20 11.96 4.24
C GLU A 165 2.16 12.77 3.43
N TYR A 166 2.06 14.09 3.65
CA TYR A 166 1.10 14.95 2.95
C TYR A 166 1.46 15.12 1.47
N GLN A 167 2.74 15.36 1.18
CA GLN A 167 3.22 15.49 -0.19
C GLN A 167 3.08 14.19 -0.97
N MET A 168 3.21 13.04 -0.30
CA MET A 168 2.90 11.73 -0.88
C MET A 168 1.40 11.60 -1.16
N TYR A 169 0.55 12.05 -0.24
CA TYR A 169 -0.91 12.01 -0.39
C TYR A 169 -1.39 12.79 -1.62
N ASP A 170 -0.99 14.05 -1.76
CA ASP A 170 -1.37 14.91 -2.90
C ASP A 170 -1.04 14.28 -4.26
N ARG A 171 0.01 13.45 -4.32
CA ARG A 171 0.41 12.72 -5.52
C ARG A 171 -0.44 11.49 -5.75
N LEU A 172 -0.68 10.71 -4.71
CA LEU A 172 -1.34 9.41 -4.82
C LEU A 172 -2.86 9.49 -4.90
N GLU A 173 -3.49 10.52 -4.36
CA GLU A 173 -4.97 10.61 -4.29
C GLU A 173 -5.64 10.52 -5.67
N HIS A 174 -4.93 10.94 -6.72
CA HIS A 174 -5.40 10.92 -8.10
C HIS A 174 -5.39 9.53 -8.75
N PHE A 175 -4.69 8.58 -8.13
CA PHE A 175 -4.49 7.20 -8.63
C PHE A 175 -5.28 6.15 -7.84
N LEU A 176 -5.93 6.56 -6.74
CA LEU A 176 -6.73 5.68 -5.90
C LEU A 176 -8.11 5.43 -6.53
N GLN A 177 -8.50 4.16 -6.62
CA GLN A 177 -9.79 3.72 -7.17
C GLN A 177 -10.36 2.60 -6.30
N LEU A 178 -11.67 2.35 -6.39
CA LEU A 178 -12.25 1.15 -5.79
C LEU A 178 -11.91 -0.07 -6.66
N ALA A 179 -11.58 -1.19 -6.02
CA ALA A 179 -11.36 -2.45 -6.72
C ALA A 179 -12.70 -3.03 -7.21
N ASP A 180 -12.73 -3.50 -8.45
CA ASP A 180 -13.90 -4.13 -9.11
C ASP A 180 -14.19 -5.57 -8.63
#